data_AF-A0A5D3K3N4-F1
#
_entry.id   AF-A0A5D3K3N4-F1
#
_cell.length_a   1.000
_cell.length_b   1.000
_cell.length_c   1.000
_cell.angle_alpha   90.00
_cell.angle_beta   90.00
_cell.angle_gamma   90.00
#
_symmetry.space_group_name_H-M   'P 1'
#
loop_
_entity.id
_entity.type
_entity.pdbx_description
1 polymer ?
#
loop_
_entity_poly.entity_id
_entity_poly.type
_entity_poly.pdbx_seq_one_letter_code
_entity_poly.pdbx_strand_id
1 'polypeptide(L)'
;MTNNQLTGNQLTKIIESAEAVISALAGTNDDVHPDNSSKMCLLWDSLNDDDAPPEAVLAMARELQERRKADIAPAGYFAFDSDGGFTNHDTAESARKEAQEAIDYFRGDACDGWPGDVSSVCWGVIMQQSTKTGERPVEEDDKCSSHIERVCDYVLLPELQEKPE
;
A
#
# COMPACT_ATOMS: atom_id res chain seq x y z
N MET A 1 -20.92 17.90 -6.41
CA MET A 1 -20.04 16.75 -6.14
C MET A 1 -20.86 15.77 -5.34
N THR A 2 -21.43 14.75 -5.97
CA THR A 2 -22.23 13.73 -5.28
C THR A 2 -21.28 12.80 -4.54
N ASN A 3 -21.52 12.62 -3.24
CA ASN A 3 -20.72 11.77 -2.37
C ASN A 3 -20.96 10.30 -2.78
N ASN A 4 -20.10 9.76 -3.65
CA ASN A 4 -20.24 8.45 -4.28
C ASN A 4 -19.65 7.31 -3.43
N GLN A 5 -19.70 7.45 -2.11
CA GLN A 5 -19.15 6.50 -1.13
C GLN A 5 -20.29 5.77 -0.42
N LEU A 6 -20.16 4.45 -0.30
CA LEU A 6 -21.10 3.64 0.45
C LEU A 6 -20.92 3.90 1.96
N THR A 7 -22.03 3.96 2.68
CA THR A 7 -22.00 4.04 4.14
C THR A 7 -21.66 2.69 4.75
N GLY A 8 -21.14 2.68 5.99
CA GLY A 8 -20.86 1.43 6.72
C GLY A 8 -22.09 0.51 6.81
N ASN A 9 -23.27 1.08 7.05
CA ASN A 9 -24.52 0.31 7.09
C ASN A 9 -24.88 -0.34 5.75
N GLN A 10 -24.60 0.33 4.62
CA GLN A 10 -24.82 -0.27 3.29
C GLN A 10 -23.86 -1.44 3.05
N LEU A 11 -22.59 -1.29 3.44
CA LEU A 11 -21.61 -2.38 3.34
C LEU A 11 -22.00 -3.59 4.20
N THR A 12 -22.47 -3.36 5.43
CA THR A 12 -22.95 -4.45 6.31
C THR A 12 -24.10 -5.22 5.67
N LYS A 13 -25.09 -4.53 5.09
CA LYS A 13 -26.20 -5.19 4.40
C LYS A 13 -25.75 -6.04 3.20
N ILE A 14 -24.85 -5.50 2.38
CA ILE A 14 -24.28 -6.24 1.25
C ILE A 14 -23.59 -7.52 1.74
N ILE A 15 -22.84 -7.43 2.84
CA ILE A 15 -22.16 -8.59 3.45
C ILE A 15 -23.19 -9.62 3.92
N GLU A 16 -24.17 -9.21 4.72
CA GLU A 16 -25.22 -10.09 5.25
C GLU A 16 -26.00 -10.80 4.13
N SER A 17 -26.41 -10.07 3.09
CA SER A 17 -27.12 -10.63 1.94
C SER A 17 -26.24 -11.57 1.11
N ALA A 18 -24.96 -11.25 0.92
CA ALA A 18 -24.00 -12.13 0.26
C ALA A 18 -23.75 -13.42 1.07
N GLU A 19 -23.60 -13.32 2.39
CA GLU A 19 -23.45 -14.46 3.29
C GLU A 19 -24.70 -15.36 3.30
N ALA A 20 -25.90 -14.78 3.22
CA ALA A 20 -27.14 -15.51 3.07
C ALA A 20 -27.18 -16.32 1.76
N VAL A 21 -26.78 -15.72 0.63
CA VAL A 21 -26.65 -16.42 -0.65
C VAL A 21 -25.60 -17.54 -0.58
N ILE A 22 -24.42 -17.27 -0.02
CA ILE A 22 -23.32 -18.24 0.09
C ILE A 22 -23.72 -19.43 0.98
N SER A 23 -24.32 -19.18 2.13
CA SER A 23 -24.81 -20.22 3.03
C SER A 23 -25.93 -21.05 2.39
N ALA A 24 -26.83 -20.40 1.65
CA ALA A 24 -27.90 -21.10 0.94
C ALA A 24 -27.33 -21.98 -0.19
N LEU A 25 -26.34 -21.50 -0.95
CA LEU A 25 -25.64 -22.32 -1.94
C LEU A 25 -24.91 -23.52 -1.31
N ALA A 26 -24.38 -23.36 -0.09
CA ALA A 26 -23.73 -24.42 0.66
C ALA A 26 -24.72 -25.40 1.32
N GLY A 27 -26.03 -25.12 1.29
CA GLY A 27 -27.05 -25.90 1.98
C GLY A 27 -26.98 -25.79 3.51
N THR A 28 -26.31 -24.77 4.03
CA THR A 28 -26.14 -24.51 5.47
C THR A 28 -27.00 -23.35 5.97
N ASN A 29 -27.80 -22.73 5.10
CA ASN A 29 -28.77 -21.72 5.49
C ASN A 29 -30.02 -22.38 6.08
N ASP A 30 -30.49 -21.88 7.22
CA ASP A 30 -31.61 -22.46 7.96
C ASP A 30 -32.94 -22.37 7.19
N ASP A 31 -33.11 -21.37 6.32
CA ASP A 31 -34.39 -21.03 5.69
C ASP A 31 -34.44 -21.35 4.18
N VAL A 32 -33.28 -21.43 3.53
CA VAL A 32 -33.16 -21.56 2.07
C VAL A 32 -32.20 -22.69 1.68
N HIS A 33 -32.73 -23.70 1.00
CA HIS A 33 -31.95 -24.80 0.43
C HIS A 33 -31.63 -24.52 -1.06
N PRO A 34 -30.48 -24.95 -1.60
CA PRO A 34 -30.10 -24.65 -2.98
C PRO A 34 -31.06 -25.26 -4.02
N ASP A 35 -31.74 -26.36 -3.67
CA ASP A 35 -32.76 -26.98 -4.52
C ASP A 35 -34.08 -26.19 -4.58
N ASN A 36 -34.28 -25.21 -3.68
CA ASN A 36 -35.44 -24.34 -3.71
C ASN A 36 -35.18 -23.14 -4.63
N SER A 37 -35.33 -23.37 -5.93
CA SER A 37 -35.04 -22.37 -6.98
C SER A 37 -35.79 -21.05 -6.78
N SER A 38 -37.04 -21.08 -6.31
CA SER A 38 -37.81 -19.86 -6.06
C SER A 38 -37.23 -19.01 -4.93
N LYS A 39 -36.88 -19.63 -3.79
CA LYS A 39 -36.26 -18.88 -2.68
C LYS A 39 -34.83 -18.45 -3.02
N MET A 40 -34.09 -19.26 -3.78
CA MET A 40 -32.76 -18.89 -4.27
C MET A 40 -32.80 -17.68 -5.19
N CYS A 41 -33.76 -17.61 -6.12
CA CYS A 41 -33.96 -16.44 -6.96
C CYS A 41 -34.18 -15.17 -6.11
N LEU A 42 -35.05 -15.25 -5.09
CA LEU A 42 -35.30 -14.10 -4.21
C LEU A 42 -34.05 -13.61 -3.46
N LEU A 43 -33.18 -14.52 -3.00
CA LEU A 43 -31.91 -14.12 -2.37
C LEU A 43 -30.98 -13.43 -3.37
N TRP A 44 -30.88 -13.95 -4.59
CA TRP A 44 -30.08 -13.34 -5.64
C TRP A 44 -30.62 -11.98 -6.06
N ASP A 45 -31.94 -11.83 -6.17
CA ASP A 45 -32.60 -10.57 -6.51
C ASP A 45 -32.36 -9.55 -5.39
N SER A 46 -32.56 -9.92 -4.12
CA SER A 46 -32.28 -9.03 -2.97
C SER A 46 -30.83 -8.55 -2.96
N LEU A 47 -29.85 -9.44 -3.21
CA LEU A 47 -28.45 -9.07 -3.26
C LEU A 47 -28.15 -8.13 -4.45
N ASN A 48 -28.61 -8.47 -5.66
CA ASN A 48 -28.18 -7.77 -6.87
C ASN A 48 -28.99 -6.51 -7.17
N ASP A 49 -30.27 -6.47 -6.81
CA ASP A 49 -31.16 -5.36 -7.14
C ASP A 49 -31.23 -4.32 -6.01
N ASP A 50 -31.26 -4.78 -4.75
CA ASP A 50 -31.44 -3.89 -3.59
C ASP A 50 -30.11 -3.53 -2.92
N ASP A 51 -29.32 -4.53 -2.53
CA ASP A 51 -28.16 -4.30 -1.65
C ASP A 51 -26.88 -3.94 -2.43
N ALA A 52 -26.57 -4.66 -3.51
CA ALA A 52 -25.36 -4.51 -4.33
C ALA A 52 -25.66 -4.27 -5.82
N PRO A 53 -26.44 -3.23 -6.18
CA PRO A 53 -26.63 -2.86 -7.58
C PRO A 53 -25.31 -2.45 -8.24
N PRO A 54 -25.23 -2.42 -9.59
CA PRO A 54 -24.00 -2.12 -10.32
C PRO A 54 -23.28 -0.85 -9.85
N GLU A 55 -24.02 0.18 -9.45
CA GLU A 55 -23.49 1.43 -8.90
C GLU A 55 -22.79 1.24 -7.55
N ALA A 56 -23.36 0.39 -6.67
CA ALA A 56 -22.76 0.06 -5.38
C ALA A 56 -21.49 -0.77 -5.57
N VAL A 57 -21.52 -1.77 -6.47
CA VAL A 57 -20.34 -2.56 -6.82
C VAL A 57 -19.22 -1.67 -7.39
N LEU A 58 -19.56 -0.72 -8.27
CA LEU A 58 -18.60 0.23 -8.81
C LEU A 58 -18.02 1.16 -7.72
N ALA A 59 -18.86 1.65 -6.80
CA ALA A 59 -18.41 2.47 -5.69
C ALA A 59 -17.43 1.70 -4.78
N MET A 60 -17.76 0.46 -4.44
CA MET A 60 -16.91 -0.42 -3.63
C MET A 60 -15.58 -0.72 -4.33
N ALA A 61 -15.60 -1.05 -5.63
CA ALA A 61 -14.40 -1.34 -6.39
C ALA A 61 -13.46 -0.12 -6.47
N ARG A 62 -14.02 1.08 -6.67
CA ARG A 62 -13.25 2.34 -6.66
C ARG A 62 -12.65 2.62 -5.30
N GLU A 63 -13.43 2.50 -4.23
CA GLU A 63 -12.94 2.72 -2.88
C GLU A 63 -11.82 1.74 -2.52
N LEU A 64 -12.00 0.45 -2.82
CA LEU A 64 -10.98 -0.57 -2.59
C LEU A 64 -9.71 -0.30 -3.41
N GLN A 65 -9.85 0.16 -4.66
CA GLN A 65 -8.71 0.53 -5.50
C GLN A 65 -7.94 1.71 -4.91
N GLU A 66 -8.62 2.77 -4.46
CA GLU A 66 -7.97 3.93 -3.84
C GLU A 66 -7.34 3.58 -2.50
N ARG A 67 -8.00 2.77 -1.66
CA ARG A 67 -7.40 2.22 -0.43
C ARG A 67 -6.13 1.44 -0.73
N ARG A 68 -6.13 0.55 -1.73
CA ARG A 68 -4.93 -0.21 -2.13
C ARG A 68 -3.79 0.68 -2.66
N LYS A 69 -4.11 1.80 -3.31
CA LYS A 69 -3.10 2.79 -3.72
C LYS A 69 -2.54 3.55 -2.50
N ALA A 70 -3.41 3.88 -1.54
CA ALA A 70 -3.02 4.58 -0.33
C ALA A 70 -2.21 3.70 0.65
N ASP A 71 -2.53 2.41 0.73
CA ASP A 71 -1.91 1.50 1.70
C ASP A 71 -0.44 1.21 1.41
N ILE A 72 0.08 1.43 0.19
CA ILE A 72 1.50 1.21 -0.12
C ILE A 72 1.99 2.13 -1.27
N ALA A 73 1.88 3.46 -1.11
CA ALA A 73 2.71 4.35 -1.93
C ALA A 73 4.10 4.42 -1.29
N PRO A 74 5.16 3.94 -1.96
CA PRO A 74 6.50 4.01 -1.39
C PRO A 74 6.96 5.46 -1.23
N ALA A 75 7.72 5.73 -0.17
CA ALA A 75 8.37 7.02 0.05
C ALA A 75 9.40 7.33 -1.05
N GLY A 76 9.93 6.30 -1.71
CA GLY A 76 10.86 6.40 -2.82
C GLY A 76 11.42 5.04 -3.23
N TYR A 77 12.44 5.06 -4.08
CA TYR A 77 13.20 3.89 -4.49
C TYR A 77 14.68 4.15 -4.29
N PHE A 78 15.49 3.09 -4.22
CA PHE A 78 16.94 3.25 -4.13
C PHE A 78 17.69 2.26 -5.02
N ALA A 79 18.88 2.66 -5.42
CA ALA A 79 19.93 1.78 -5.91
C ALA A 79 21.10 1.82 -4.92
N PHE A 80 21.78 0.69 -4.77
CA PHE A 80 22.98 0.59 -3.98
C PHE A 80 24.04 -0.23 -4.71
N ASP A 81 25.26 0.27 -4.70
CA ASP A 81 26.48 -0.45 -5.06
C ASP A 81 27.65 0.02 -4.16
N SER A 82 28.76 -0.71 -4.17
CA SER A 82 29.90 -0.41 -3.31
C SER A 82 30.60 0.91 -3.63
N ASP A 83 30.53 1.36 -4.88
CA ASP A 83 31.29 2.51 -5.39
C ASP A 83 30.42 3.78 -5.38
N GLY A 84 29.14 3.65 -5.72
CA GLY A 84 28.14 4.71 -5.72
C GLY A 84 27.44 4.93 -4.38
N GLY A 85 27.43 3.93 -3.50
CA GLY A 85 26.71 3.99 -2.23
C GLY A 85 25.19 3.96 -2.42
N PHE A 86 24.43 4.62 -1.54
CA PHE A 86 22.96 4.62 -1.59
C PHE A 86 22.44 5.82 -2.39
N THR A 87 21.84 5.57 -3.55
CA THR A 87 21.23 6.60 -4.41
C THR A 87 19.71 6.53 -4.32
N ASN A 88 19.05 7.68 -4.12
CA ASN A 88 17.58 7.78 -4.13
C ASN A 88 17.04 8.03 -5.54
N HIS A 89 15.88 7.45 -5.84
CA HIS A 89 15.18 7.60 -7.10
C HIS A 89 13.68 7.81 -6.91
N ASP A 90 13.07 8.59 -7.80
CA ASP A 90 11.63 8.83 -7.82
C ASP A 90 10.84 7.64 -8.37
N THR A 91 11.49 6.74 -9.13
CA THR A 91 10.84 5.60 -9.80
C THR A 91 11.62 4.31 -9.65
N ALA A 92 10.89 3.19 -9.61
CA ALA A 92 11.48 1.84 -9.61
C ALA A 92 12.34 1.58 -10.85
N GLU A 93 11.93 2.11 -12.01
CA GLU A 93 12.65 1.94 -13.27
C GLU A 93 14.03 2.60 -13.21
N SER A 94 14.12 3.82 -12.69
CA SER A 94 15.40 4.52 -12.56
C SER A 94 16.33 3.80 -11.59
N ALA A 95 15.83 3.33 -10.44
CA ALA A 95 16.63 2.58 -9.48
C ALA A 95 17.15 1.25 -10.05
N ARG A 96 16.30 0.51 -10.76
CA ARG A 96 16.69 -0.73 -11.44
C ARG A 96 17.74 -0.49 -12.51
N LYS A 97 17.57 0.58 -13.28
CA LYS A 97 18.48 0.94 -14.35
C LYS A 97 19.87 1.25 -13.78
N GLU A 98 19.95 2.06 -12.73
CA GLU A 98 21.25 2.38 -12.10
C GLU A 98 21.93 1.12 -11.53
N ALA A 99 21.19 0.26 -10.82
CA ALA A 99 21.73 -1.01 -10.34
C ALA A 99 22.22 -1.91 -11.50
N GLN A 100 21.50 -1.93 -12.63
CA GLN A 100 21.93 -2.70 -13.81
C GLN A 100 23.17 -2.08 -14.47
N GLU A 101 23.27 -0.75 -14.54
CA GLU A 101 24.44 -0.04 -15.04
C GLU A 101 25.68 -0.30 -14.17
N ALA A 102 25.52 -0.36 -12.84
CA ALA A 102 26.58 -0.75 -11.92
C ALA A 102 27.05 -2.21 -12.15
N ILE A 103 26.12 -3.16 -12.33
CA ILE A 103 26.46 -4.55 -12.70
C ILE A 103 27.20 -4.57 -14.05
N ASP A 104 26.77 -3.77 -15.01
CA ASP A 104 27.38 -3.71 -16.34
C ASP A 104 28.80 -3.14 -16.29
N TYR A 105 29.04 -2.16 -15.40
CA TYR A 105 30.37 -1.64 -15.10
C TYR A 105 31.28 -2.75 -14.54
N PHE A 106 30.85 -3.46 -13.48
CA PHE A 106 31.61 -4.58 -12.92
C PHE A 106 31.85 -5.70 -13.94
N ARG A 107 30.94 -5.92 -14.88
CA ARG A 107 31.12 -6.91 -15.95
C ARG A 107 32.29 -6.56 -16.88
N GLY A 108 32.57 -5.28 -17.10
CA GLY A 108 33.70 -4.81 -17.90
C GLY A 108 35.05 -5.24 -17.35
N ASP A 109 35.15 -5.33 -16.02
CA ASP A 109 36.38 -5.68 -15.30
C ASP A 109 36.47 -7.17 -14.92
N ALA A 110 35.46 -7.97 -15.28
CA ALA A 110 35.31 -9.35 -14.82
C ALA A 110 36.21 -10.38 -15.56
N CYS A 111 37.34 -9.96 -16.12
CA CYS A 111 38.22 -10.75 -17.01
C CYS A 111 38.47 -12.19 -16.51
N ASP A 112 38.84 -12.36 -15.23
CA ASP A 112 39.12 -13.65 -14.61
C ASP A 112 38.04 -14.08 -13.59
N GLY A 113 36.89 -13.39 -13.59
CA GLY A 113 35.80 -13.59 -12.64
C GLY A 113 35.19 -12.27 -12.17
N TRP A 114 34.02 -12.35 -11.57
CA TRP A 114 33.32 -11.18 -11.04
C TRP A 114 34.01 -10.63 -9.79
N PRO A 115 34.13 -9.30 -9.64
CA PRO A 115 34.48 -8.68 -8.37
C PRO A 115 33.49 -9.11 -7.27
N GLY A 116 33.98 -9.38 -6.05
CA GLY A 116 33.11 -9.81 -4.94
C GLY A 116 32.01 -8.79 -4.61
N ASP A 117 32.30 -7.51 -4.85
CA ASP A 117 31.42 -6.40 -4.52
C ASP A 117 30.17 -6.32 -5.40
N VAL A 118 30.16 -6.98 -6.58
CA VAL A 118 28.96 -7.04 -7.44
C VAL A 118 27.77 -7.68 -6.72
N SER A 119 28.03 -8.59 -5.77
CA SER A 119 27.00 -9.26 -4.98
C SER A 119 26.24 -8.32 -4.04
N SER A 120 26.83 -7.15 -3.75
CA SER A 120 26.19 -6.11 -2.95
C SER A 120 25.27 -5.21 -3.76
N VAL A 121 25.37 -5.23 -5.09
CA VAL A 121 24.55 -4.37 -5.95
C VAL A 121 23.08 -4.76 -5.82
N CYS A 122 22.25 -3.81 -5.41
CA CYS A 122 20.82 -4.03 -5.26
C CYS A 122 20.03 -2.76 -5.57
N TRP A 123 18.73 -2.94 -5.80
CA TRP A 123 17.77 -1.84 -5.83
C TRP A 123 16.60 -2.24 -4.94
N GLY A 124 15.87 -1.26 -4.43
CA GLY A 124 14.75 -1.52 -3.55
C GLY A 124 13.75 -0.38 -3.44
N VAL A 125 12.76 -0.61 -2.58
CA VAL A 125 11.64 0.29 -2.32
C VAL A 125 11.80 0.84 -0.90
N ILE A 126 11.66 2.16 -0.77
CA ILE A 126 11.71 2.85 0.53
C ILE A 126 10.28 2.97 1.04
N MET A 127 9.98 2.29 2.14
CA MET A 127 8.64 2.32 2.75
C MET A 127 8.45 3.56 3.61
N GLN A 128 9.50 3.98 4.32
CA GLN A 128 9.54 5.21 5.11
C GLN A 128 10.94 5.82 5.04
N GLN A 129 11.02 7.13 5.17
CA GLN A 129 12.28 7.86 5.25
C GLN A 129 12.24 8.89 6.39
N SER A 130 13.38 9.10 7.03
CA SER A 130 13.54 10.16 8.03
C SER A 130 13.27 11.52 7.40
N THR A 131 12.21 12.17 7.84
CA THR A 131 11.77 13.47 7.34
C THR A 131 11.87 14.49 8.45
N LYS A 132 12.48 15.64 8.15
CA LYS A 132 12.59 16.77 9.09
C LYS A 132 11.21 17.33 9.38
N THR A 133 10.87 17.46 10.66
CA THR A 133 9.59 18.03 11.13
C THR A 133 9.82 19.00 12.27
N GLY A 134 8.77 19.75 12.63
CA GLY A 134 8.77 20.58 13.85
C GLY A 134 9.85 21.66 13.90
N GLU A 135 10.29 22.20 12.77
CA GLU A 135 11.37 23.19 12.76
C GLU A 135 10.95 24.50 13.45
N ARG A 136 11.55 24.78 14.61
CA ARG A 136 11.21 25.93 15.47
C ARG A 136 12.47 26.64 16.00
N PRO A 137 12.36 27.88 16.48
CA PRO A 137 13.44 28.54 17.21
C PRO A 137 13.84 27.76 18.47
N VAL A 138 15.09 27.95 18.90
CA VAL A 138 15.62 27.41 20.16
C VAL A 138 14.95 28.07 21.38
N GLU A 139 14.61 27.25 22.37
CA GLU A 139 14.08 27.66 23.67
C GLU A 139 15.10 27.33 24.79
N GLU A 140 14.91 27.91 25.99
CA GLU A 140 15.87 27.82 27.11
C GLU A 140 16.12 26.38 27.59
N ASP A 141 15.13 25.50 27.41
CA ASP A 141 15.21 24.08 27.78
C ASP A 141 15.91 23.20 26.71
N ASP A 142 16.16 23.72 25.50
CA ASP A 142 16.81 22.96 24.44
C ASP A 142 18.31 22.80 24.71
N LYS A 143 18.77 21.54 24.67
CA LYS A 143 20.19 21.20 24.87
C LYS A 143 21.02 21.43 23.60
N CYS A 144 21.09 22.68 23.14
CA CYS A 144 21.87 23.07 21.98
C CYS A 144 22.91 24.14 22.32
N SER A 145 23.99 24.18 21.54
CA SER A 145 25.02 25.21 21.69
C SER A 145 24.47 26.59 21.31
N SER A 146 25.03 27.65 21.89
CA SER A 146 24.55 29.03 21.71
C SER A 146 24.62 29.58 20.27
N HIS A 147 25.26 28.86 19.35
CA HIS A 147 25.35 29.22 17.93
C HIS A 147 24.27 28.55 17.07
N ILE A 148 23.38 27.75 17.68
CA ILE A 148 22.25 27.12 17.00
C ILE A 148 21.01 27.99 17.24
N GLU A 149 20.35 28.40 16.15
CA GLU A 149 19.19 29.31 16.19
C GLU A 149 17.85 28.57 16.08
N ARG A 150 17.86 27.39 15.48
CA ARG A 150 16.67 26.58 15.21
C ARG A 150 16.93 25.11 15.52
N VAL A 151 15.91 24.46 16.04
CA VAL A 151 15.87 23.03 16.28
C VAL A 151 14.76 22.41 15.44
N CYS A 152 14.91 21.13 15.13
CA CYS A 152 13.93 20.33 14.42
C CYS A 152 14.01 18.90 14.91
N ASP A 153 12.95 18.15 14.66
CA ASP A 153 12.90 16.71 14.91
C ASP A 153 12.95 15.95 13.58
N TYR A 154 13.12 14.64 13.66
CA TYR A 154 13.04 13.72 12.53
C TYR A 154 12.09 12.57 12.87
N VAL A 155 11.16 12.30 11.96
CA VAL A 155 10.21 11.18 12.08
C VAL A 155 10.22 10.35 10.79
N LEU A 156 9.88 9.06 10.89
CA LEU A 156 9.76 8.18 9.73
C LEU A 156 8.40 8.42 9.05
N LEU A 157 8.43 8.86 7.78
CA LEU A 157 7.22 9.12 6.98
C LEU A 157 7.30 8.43 5.61
N PRO A 158 6.15 8.05 5.00
CA PRO A 158 4.79 8.16 5.53
C PRO A 158 4.55 7.25 6.74
N GLU A 159 3.61 7.61 7.63
CA GLU A 159 3.22 6.70 8.71
C GLU A 159 2.59 5.44 8.13
N LEU A 160 3.13 4.27 8.50
CA LEU A 160 2.55 2.99 8.10
C LEU A 160 1.41 2.64 9.05
N GLN A 161 0.23 2.32 8.51
CA GLN A 161 -0.83 1.73 9.31
C GLN A 161 -0.44 0.28 9.62
N GLU A 162 0.03 0.04 10.84
CA GLU A 162 0.24 -1.33 11.32
C GLU A 162 -1.10 -2.07 11.31
N LYS A 163 -1.16 -3.21 10.62
CA LYS A 163 -2.32 -4.09 10.74
C LYS A 163 -2.35 -4.61 12.18
N PRO A 164 -3.51 -4.56 12.87
CA PRO A 164 -3.64 -5.22 14.16
C PRO A 164 -3.33 -6.72 13.99
N GLU A 165 -2.46 -7.24 14.87
CA GLU A 165 -2.06 -8.65 14.94
C GLU A 165 -3.25 -9.60 15.15
#